data_AF-A0AB74B3T3-F1
#
_entry.id   AF-A0AB74B3T3-F1
#
_cell.length_a   1.000
_cell.length_b   1.000
_cell.length_c   1.000
_cell.angle_alpha   90.00
_cell.angle_beta   90.00
_cell.angle_gamma   90.00
#
_symmetry.space_group_name_H-M   'P 1'
#
loop_
_entity.id
_entity.type
_entity.pdbx_description
1 polymer ?
#
loop_
_entity_poly.entity_id
_entity_poly.type
_entity_poly.pdbx_seq_one_letter_code
_entity_poly.pdbx_strand_id
1 'polypeptide(L)' 'LPEYESQWATLSAIAPKIGCTPETLRLWVRQSERNSGQRDGLSTVERERVKLLERENRQLRQANEILRKASAYFAQAEL' A
#
# COMPACT_ATOMS: atom_id res chain seq x y z
N LEU A 1 -7.37 2.95 -33.50
CA LEU A 1 -6.69 2.06 -32.53
C LEU A 1 -6.72 0.64 -33.10
N PRO A 2 -5.57 -0.06 -33.23
CA PRO A 2 -4.23 0.42 -32.87
C PRO A 2 -3.21 0.37 -34.02
N GLU A 3 -2.39 1.42 -34.07
CA GLU A 3 -1.17 1.60 -34.88
C GLU A 3 -0.05 0.57 -34.52
N TYR A 4 -0.32 -0.29 -33.53
CA TYR A 4 0.57 -1.31 -32.98
C TYR A 4 -0.20 -2.59 -32.67
N GLU A 5 0.35 -3.76 -33.02
CA GLU A 5 -0.33 -5.07 -32.93
C GLU A 5 -0.56 -5.60 -31.51
N SER A 6 0.10 -5.02 -30.50
CA SER A 6 -0.04 -5.47 -29.12
C SER A 6 0.23 -4.36 -28.10
N GLN A 7 -0.26 -4.57 -26.87
CA GLN A 7 0.07 -3.71 -25.73
C GLN A 7 1.59 -3.65 -25.50
N TRP A 8 2.30 -4.77 -25.69
CA TRP A 8 3.75 -4.82 -25.57
C TRP A 8 4.47 -4.00 -26.67
N ALA A 9 3.98 -4.04 -27.90
CA ALA A 9 4.49 -3.20 -28.98
C ALA A 9 4.29 -1.71 -28.67
N THR A 10 3.13 -1.36 -28.13
CA THR A 10 2.82 0.01 -27.69
C THR A 10 3.77 0.46 -26.57
N LEU A 11 3.96 -0.36 -25.54
CA LEU A 11 4.87 -0.08 -24.42
C LEU A 11 6.32 0.06 -24.90
N SER A 12 6.75 -0.80 -25.83
CA SER A 12 8.11 -0.77 -26.38
C SER A 12 8.37 0.48 -27.22
N ALA A 13 7.36 0.97 -27.95
CA ALA A 13 7.47 2.19 -28.74
C ALA A 13 7.47 3.47 -27.89
N ILE A 14 6.74 3.48 -26.77
CA ILE A 14 6.55 4.66 -25.93
C ILE A 14 7.63 4.80 -24.86
N ALA A 15 8.07 3.70 -24.23
CA ALA A 15 8.98 3.77 -23.09
C ALA A 15 10.29 4.55 -23.36
N PRO A 16 10.96 4.40 -24.53
CA PRO A 16 12.13 5.20 -24.87
C PRO A 16 11.85 6.71 -24.95
N LYS A 17 10.65 7.10 -25.40
CA LYS A 17 10.26 8.53 -25.51
C LYS A 17 10.12 9.21 -24.14
N ILE A 18 9.87 8.42 -23.11
CA ILE A 18 9.73 8.87 -21.71
C ILE A 18 11.04 8.63 -20.93
N GLY A 19 12.02 7.96 -21.53
CA GLY A 19 13.30 7.66 -20.88
C GLY A 19 13.23 6.52 -19.86
N CYS A 20 12.32 5.56 -20.02
CA CYS A 20 12.23 4.38 -19.17
C CYS A 20 12.27 3.08 -19.99
N THR A 21 12.41 1.94 -19.30
CA THR A 21 12.31 0.64 -19.95
C THR A 21 10.84 0.24 -20.15
N PRO A 22 10.52 -0.58 -21.17
CA PRO A 22 9.15 -1.07 -21.39
C PRO A 22 8.57 -1.80 -20.18
N GLU A 23 9.41 -2.53 -19.41
CA GLU A 23 9.00 -3.21 -18.18
C GLU A 23 8.60 -2.21 -17.09
N THR A 24 9.36 -1.13 -16.90
CA THR A 24 9.01 -0.06 -15.96
C THR A 24 7.68 0.58 -16.32
N LEU A 25 7.47 0.91 -17.60
CA LEU A 25 6.22 1.49 -18.07
C LEU A 25 5.04 0.53 -17.86
N ARG A 26 5.24 -0.77 -18.12
CA ARG A 26 4.24 -1.82 -17.88
C ARG A 26 3.83 -1.89 -16.41
N LEU A 27 4.79 -1.79 -15.49
CA LEU A 27 4.52 -1.78 -14.05
C LEU A 27 3.71 -0.56 -13.64
N TRP A 28 4.03 0.63 -14.18
CA TRP A 28 3.27 1.84 -13.93
C TRP A 28 1.85 1.78 -14.46
N VAL A 29 1.64 1.26 -15.68
CA VAL A 29 0.30 1.05 -16.24
C VAL A 29 -0.50 0.13 -15.35
N ARG A 30 0.06 -1.02 -14.93
CA ARG A 30 -0.62 -1.95 -14.01
C ARG A 30 -0.93 -1.31 -12.66
N GLN A 31 -0.03 -0.48 -12.12
CA GLN A 31 -0.30 0.24 -10.87
C GLN A 31 -1.42 1.26 -11.04
N SER A 32 -1.46 1.96 -12.17
CA SER A 32 -2.54 2.89 -12.52
C SER A 32 -3.88 2.16 -12.65
N GLU A 33 -3.91 1.01 -13.33
CA GLU A 33 -5.10 0.14 -13.43
C GLU A 33 -5.62 -0.29 -12.04
N ARG A 34 -4.72 -0.63 -11.10
CA ARG A 34 -5.14 -0.94 -9.72
C ARG A 34 -5.69 0.29 -9.00
N ASN A 35 -5.03 1.44 -9.16
CA ASN A 35 -5.47 2.69 -8.53
C ASN A 35 -6.83 3.17 -9.05
N SER A 36 -7.18 2.84 -10.30
CA SER A 36 -8.49 3.15 -10.92
C SER A 36 -9.52 2.03 -10.76
N GLY A 37 -9.20 0.95 -10.04
CA GLY A 37 -10.10 -0.19 -9.82
C GLY A 37 -10.33 -1.07 -11.05
N GLN A 38 -9.53 -0.91 -12.11
CA GLN A 38 -9.61 -1.71 -13.34
C GLN A 38 -8.88 -3.05 -13.23
N ARG A 39 -8.09 -3.24 -12.17
CA ARG A 39 -7.32 -4.45 -11.90
C ARG A 39 -7.31 -4.75 -10.41
N ASP A 40 -7.43 -6.02 -10.07
CA ASP A 40 -7.38 -6.49 -8.68
C ASP A 40 -6.05 -6.18 -7.98
N GLY A 41 -6.16 -5.92 -6.68
CA GLY A 41 -5.04 -5.68 -5.76
C GLY A 41 -5.15 -4.31 -5.07
N LEU A 42 -4.41 -4.17 -3.97
CA LEU A 42 -4.42 -2.92 -3.20
C LEU A 42 -3.86 -1.76 -4.03
N SER A 43 -4.64 -0.69 -4.11
CA SER A 43 -4.18 0.62 -4.56
C SER A 43 -3.05 1.13 -3.66
N THR A 44 -2.31 2.12 -4.15
CA THR A 44 -1.25 2.77 -3.35
C THR A 44 -1.81 3.35 -2.06
N VAL A 45 -2.99 3.97 -2.12
CA VAL A 45 -3.65 4.61 -0.97
C VAL A 45 -4.08 3.58 0.07
N GLU A 46 -4.65 2.46 -0.35
CA GLU A 46 -5.03 1.39 0.56
C GLU A 46 -3.82 0.78 1.26
N ARG A 47 -2.71 0.61 0.54
CA ARG A 47 -1.44 0.13 1.12
C ARG A 47 -0.89 1.07 2.18
N GLU A 48 -0.95 2.38 1.95
CA GLU A 48 -0.52 3.38 2.94
C GLU A 48 -1.43 3.38 4.16
N ARG A 49 -2.75 3.30 3.95
CA ARG A 49 -3.74 3.22 5.03
C ARG A 49 -3.52 1.99 5.91
N VAL A 50 -3.27 0.82 5.31
CA VAL A 50 -2.97 -0.41 6.07
C VAL A 50 -1.74 -0.21 6.95
N LYS A 51 -0.64 0.36 6.42
CA LYS A 51 0.57 0.63 7.20
C LYS A 51 0.31 1.59 8.38
N LEU A 52 -0.51 2.62 8.17
CA LEU A 52 -0.88 3.57 9.22
C LEU A 52 -1.68 2.88 10.32
N LEU A 53 -2.70 2.12 9.93
CA LEU A 53 -3.55 1.37 10.86
C LEU A 53 -2.75 0.32 11.66
N GLU A 54 -1.82 -0.38 11.02
CA GLU A 54 -0.94 -1.31 11.72
C GLU A 54 -0.05 -0.61 12.75
N ARG A 55 0.46 0.59 12.44
CA ARG A 55 1.24 1.40 13.38
C ARG A 55 0.39 1.85 14.56
N GLU A 56 -0.80 2.38 14.30
CA GLU A 56 -1.73 2.82 15.32
C GLU A 56 -2.16 1.67 16.22
N ASN A 57 -2.48 0.51 15.64
CA ASN A 57 -2.87 -0.67 16.41
C ASN A 57 -1.76 -1.13 17.35
N ARG A 58 -0.49 -1.09 16.92
CA ARG A 58 0.66 -1.40 17.79
C ARG A 58 0.75 -0.41 18.96
N GLN A 59 0.60 0.88 18.70
CA GLN A 59 0.63 1.90 19.74
C GLN A 59 -0.51 1.73 20.75
N LEU A 60 -1.73 1.49 20.27
CA LEU A 60 -2.90 1.25 21.11
C LEU A 60 -2.74 -0.01 21.98
N ARG A 61 -2.17 -1.09 21.43
CA ARG A 61 -1.88 -2.30 22.20
C ARG A 61 -0.87 -2.03 23.32
N GLN A 62 0.19 -1.28 23.02
CA GLN A 62 1.20 -0.92 24.02
C GLN A 62 0.60 -0.04 25.13
N ALA A 63 -0.21 0.96 24.77
CA ALA A 63 -0.89 1.82 25.73
C ALA A 63 -1.83 1.01 26.63
N ASN A 64 -2.65 0.11 26.05
CA ASN A 64 -3.53 -0.76 26.82
C ASN A 64 -2.76 -1.69 27.77
N GLU A 65 -1.58 -2.18 27.37
CA GLU A 65 -0.76 -3.01 28.25
C GLU A 65 -0.25 -2.22 29.47
N ILE A 66 0.20 -0.98 29.27
CA ILE A 66 0.63 -0.09 30.35
C ILE A 66 -0.52 0.18 31.30
N LEU A 67 -1.69 0.54 30.77
CA LEU A 67 -2.88 0.81 31.56
C LEU A 67 -3.29 -0.43 32.37
N ARG A 68 -3.28 -1.61 31.76
CA ARG A 68 -3.60 -2.86 32.47
C ARG A 68 -2.63 -3.16 33.62
N LYS A 69 -1.33 -2.93 33.41
CA LYS A 69 -0.30 -3.10 34.45
C LYS A 69 -0.50 -2.08 35.58
N ALA A 70 -0.78 -0.82 35.24
CA ALA A 70 -1.06 0.22 36.22
C ALA A 70 -2.29 -0.11 37.06
N SER A 71 -3.40 -0.50 36.43
CA SER A 71 -4.63 -0.92 37.13
C SER A 71 -4.38 -2.10 38.06
N ALA A 72 -3.61 -3.11 37.64
CA ALA A 72 -3.26 -4.24 38.49
C ALA A 72 -2.40 -3.82 39.70
N TYR A 73 -1.44 -2.91 39.49
CA TYR A 73 -0.60 -2.39 40.57
C TYR A 73 -1.43 -1.62 41.62
N PHE A 74 -2.31 -0.72 41.17
CA PHE A 74 -3.15 0.05 42.09
C PHE A 74 -4.17 -0.83 42.84
N ALA A 75 -4.77 -1.82 42.17
CA ALA A 75 -5.69 -2.75 42.83
C ALA A 75 -5.03 -3.62 43.92
N GLN A 76 -3.72 -3.89 43.80
CA GLN A 76 -2.95 -4.59 44.85
C GLN A 76 -2.59 -3.68 46.02
N ALA A 77 -2.46 -2.37 45.79
CA ALA A 77 -2.11 -1.40 46.84
C ALA A 77 -3.29 -1.00 47.73
N GLU A 78 -4.53 -1.29 47.32
CA GLU A 78 -5.76 -1.06 48.09
C GLU A 78 -6.18 -2.27 48.97
N LEU A 79 -5.44 -3.39 48.92
CA LEU A 79 -5.59 -4.58 49.77
C LEU A 79 -4.63 -4.54 50.97
#